data_AF-A0A969NF12-F1
#
_entry.id   AF-A0A969NF12-F1
#
_cell.length_a   1.000
_cell.length_b   1.000
_cell.length_c   1.000
_cell.angle_alpha   90.00
_cell.angle_beta   90.00
_cell.angle_gamma   90.00
#
_symmetry.space_group_name_H-M   'P 1'
#
loop_
_entity.id
_entity.type
_entity.pdbx_description
1 polymer ?
#
loop_
_entity_poly.entity_id
_entity_poly.type
_entity_poly.pdbx_seq_one_letter_code
_entity_poly.pdbx_strand_id
1 'polypeptide(L)'
;MLQYSDGELNMEQVHLVEKELSKDISLRREYVLNQDIDECMRVFMLDKVNSDSDLLVTETNAKNDIAEYFIDKTNTNASNSFYINGAISEYKLLEEQVDKAEREKYQYNIEHETNNWVSNWVDQKEKLLKDDQSAQKLLDFVKKGMLADNLIELEPVSARSIKKLLYRIVSVAAVLVISLSLWVLFSSKPTTEGLFAEYYHPYQIIDGQTRSVGENVDQLFKDAVKSYKNKDFNESSIAFGKLLEIDNSSVKMSFYIVLPKSSYKTTKKRFQVLTILLSLTEILLLKQNGIFQCVISKPGMLKKQKFYL
;
A
#
# COMPACT_ATOMS: atom_id res chain seq x y z
N MET A 1 25.57 8.77 -41.85
CA MET A 1 25.51 8.91 -40.38
C MET A 1 24.46 9.96 -40.10
N LEU A 2 23.34 9.59 -39.47
CA LEU A 2 22.25 10.54 -39.16
C LEU A 2 22.77 11.49 -38.07
N GLN A 3 22.78 12.79 -38.33
CA GLN A 3 23.07 13.80 -37.30
C GLN A 3 21.75 14.14 -36.63
N TYR A 4 21.60 13.74 -35.37
CA TYR A 4 20.38 13.85 -34.58
C TYR A 4 20.61 14.85 -33.44
N SER A 5 21.06 16.07 -33.75
CA SER A 5 21.47 17.03 -32.72
C SER A 5 20.30 17.76 -32.07
N ASP A 6 19.15 17.84 -32.74
CA ASP A 6 18.08 18.79 -32.39
C ASP A 6 16.74 18.10 -32.09
N GLY A 7 16.72 16.77 -32.06
CA GLY A 7 15.49 15.98 -31.85
C GLY A 7 14.58 15.86 -33.07
N GLU A 8 14.85 16.60 -34.15
CA GLU A 8 14.10 16.55 -35.41
C GLU A 8 14.98 16.05 -36.55
N LEU A 9 14.46 15.11 -37.35
CA LEU A 9 15.10 14.69 -38.59
C LEU A 9 14.78 15.70 -39.69
N ASN A 10 15.79 16.11 -40.46
CA ASN A 10 15.53 16.91 -41.64
C ASN A 10 14.80 16.06 -42.72
N MET A 11 14.09 16.71 -43.64
CA MET A 11 13.20 16.01 -44.60
C MET A 11 13.95 14.97 -45.47
N GLU A 12 15.21 15.23 -45.83
CA GLU A 12 16.03 14.28 -46.59
C GLU A 12 16.38 13.03 -45.77
N GLN A 13 16.66 13.20 -44.48
CA GLN A 13 16.91 12.10 -43.57
C GLN A 13 15.64 11.30 -43.28
N VAL A 14 14.48 11.96 -43.17
CA VAL A 14 13.17 11.28 -43.04
C VAL A 14 12.94 10.37 -44.25
N HIS A 15 13.12 10.87 -45.47
CA HIS A 15 12.98 10.04 -46.67
C HIS A 15 14.00 8.91 -46.75
N LEU A 16 15.22 9.11 -46.26
CA LEU A 16 16.21 8.05 -46.19
C LEU A 16 15.77 6.95 -45.20
N VAL A 17 15.23 7.33 -44.04
CA VAL A 17 14.69 6.41 -43.05
C VAL A 17 13.48 5.66 -43.60
N GLU A 18 12.53 6.35 -44.23
CA GLU A 18 11.37 5.72 -44.90
C GLU A 18 11.80 4.73 -45.98
N LYS A 19 12.83 5.07 -46.76
CA LYS A 19 13.38 4.20 -47.79
C LYS A 19 14.04 2.96 -47.21
N GLU A 20 14.78 3.06 -46.10
CA GLU A 20 15.37 1.90 -45.43
C GLU A 20 14.29 1.06 -44.72
N LEU A 21 13.29 1.68 -44.09
CA LEU A 21 12.11 0.99 -43.53
C LEU A 21 11.33 0.22 -44.61
N SER A 22 11.29 0.71 -45.85
CA SER A 22 10.61 -0.01 -46.93
C SER A 22 11.31 -1.32 -47.34
N LYS A 23 12.61 -1.45 -47.06
CA LYS A 23 13.41 -2.62 -47.43
C LYS A 23 13.39 -3.70 -46.35
N ASP A 24 13.31 -3.30 -45.08
CA ASP A 24 13.32 -4.21 -43.94
C ASP A 24 11.95 -4.26 -43.25
N ILE A 25 11.23 -5.36 -43.50
CA ILE A 25 9.89 -5.61 -42.97
C ILE A 25 9.91 -5.74 -41.43
N SER A 26 11.02 -6.16 -40.83
CA SER A 26 11.17 -6.25 -39.38
C SER A 26 11.30 -4.86 -38.78
N LEU A 27 12.21 -4.05 -39.33
CA LEU A 27 12.45 -2.68 -38.87
C LEU A 27 11.20 -1.79 -39.05
N ARG A 28 10.46 -1.97 -40.16
CA ARG A 28 9.19 -1.28 -40.38
C ARG A 28 8.15 -1.62 -39.31
N ARG A 29 8.09 -2.88 -38.90
CA ARG A 29 7.13 -3.32 -37.87
C ARG A 29 7.50 -2.77 -36.50
N GLU A 30 8.79 -2.77 -36.16
CA GLU A 30 9.28 -2.16 -34.93
C GLU A 30 9.01 -0.65 -34.88
N TYR A 31 9.23 0.05 -36.00
CA TYR A 31 8.90 1.47 -36.11
C TYR A 31 7.41 1.76 -35.91
N VAL A 32 6.52 0.98 -36.55
CA VAL A 32 5.07 1.12 -36.38
C VAL A 32 4.65 0.79 -34.95
N LEU A 33 5.21 -0.27 -34.36
CA LEU A 33 4.92 -0.62 -32.96
C LEU A 33 5.35 0.49 -31.99
N ASN A 34 6.51 1.10 -32.22
CA ASN A 34 6.96 2.23 -31.40
C ASN A 34 6.06 3.46 -31.59
N GLN A 35 5.58 3.74 -32.81
CA GLN A 35 4.56 4.77 -33.02
C GLN A 35 3.27 4.47 -32.27
N ASP A 36 2.77 3.23 -32.33
CA ASP A 36 1.55 2.81 -31.63
C ASP A 36 1.73 2.86 -30.10
N ILE A 37 2.91 2.51 -29.59
CA ILE A 37 3.25 2.63 -28.16
C ILE A 37 3.30 4.10 -27.75
N ASP A 38 3.96 4.96 -28.53
CA ASP A 38 4.03 6.40 -28.25
C ASP A 38 2.65 7.05 -28.31
N GLU A 39 1.80 6.66 -29.27
CA GLU A 39 0.41 7.12 -29.37
C GLU A 39 -0.43 6.59 -28.20
N CYS A 40 -0.29 5.31 -27.83
CA CYS A 40 -0.97 4.72 -26.69
C CYS A 40 -0.53 5.34 -25.37
N MET A 41 0.77 5.59 -25.18
CA MET A 41 1.32 6.28 -24.01
C MET A 41 0.87 7.74 -23.99
N ARG A 42 0.79 8.42 -25.15
CA ARG A 42 0.20 9.76 -25.25
C ARG A 42 -1.29 9.74 -24.89
N VAL A 43 -2.08 8.79 -25.38
CA VAL A 43 -3.50 8.71 -25.02
C VAL A 43 -3.69 8.29 -23.55
N PHE A 44 -2.96 7.31 -23.02
CA PHE A 44 -3.14 6.82 -21.65
C PHE A 44 -2.51 7.70 -20.58
N MET A 45 -1.30 8.20 -20.83
CA MET A 45 -0.60 9.10 -19.91
C MET A 45 -1.05 10.53 -20.15
N LEU A 46 -1.06 11.03 -21.41
CA LEU A 46 -1.37 12.43 -21.69
C LEU A 46 -2.86 12.79 -21.76
N ASP A 47 -3.83 11.92 -22.14
CA ASP A 47 -5.25 12.36 -22.05
C ASP A 47 -5.74 12.50 -20.60
N LYS A 48 -5.17 11.76 -19.64
CA LYS A 48 -5.46 11.95 -18.21
C LYS A 48 -4.65 13.05 -17.54
N VAL A 49 -3.47 13.36 -18.06
CA VAL A 49 -2.54 14.39 -17.55
C VAL A 49 -2.85 15.75 -18.16
N ASN A 50 -3.19 15.83 -19.45
CA ASN A 50 -3.53 17.08 -20.15
C ASN A 50 -4.95 17.56 -19.85
N SER A 51 -5.85 16.67 -19.42
CA SER A 51 -7.18 17.05 -18.94
C SER A 51 -7.20 17.39 -17.44
N ASP A 52 -6.09 17.16 -16.72
CA ASP A 52 -5.93 17.53 -15.32
C ASP A 52 -5.34 18.95 -15.23
N SER A 53 -6.22 19.94 -15.08
CA SER A 53 -5.82 21.35 -14.94
C SER A 53 -4.84 21.57 -13.79
N ASP A 54 -4.89 20.72 -12.76
CA ASP A 54 -4.04 20.85 -11.59
C ASP A 54 -2.61 20.43 -11.89
N LEU A 55 -2.40 19.53 -12.87
CA LEU A 55 -1.07 19.08 -13.24
C LEU A 55 -0.32 20.14 -14.05
N LEU A 56 -0.97 20.82 -14.99
CA LEU A 56 -0.38 21.95 -15.73
C LEU A 56 0.03 23.08 -14.78
N VAL A 57 -0.80 23.36 -13.77
CA VAL A 57 -0.49 24.31 -12.70
C VAL A 57 0.67 23.80 -11.85
N THR A 58 0.70 22.50 -11.51
CA THR A 58 1.77 21.91 -10.70
C THR A 58 3.11 21.87 -11.43
N GLU A 59 3.13 21.56 -12.73
CA GLU A 59 4.35 21.58 -13.55
C GLU A 59 4.87 23.01 -13.73
N THR A 60 3.97 23.97 -13.96
CA THR A 60 4.32 25.40 -14.03
C THR A 60 4.87 25.89 -12.70
N ASN A 61 4.24 25.52 -11.59
CA ASN A 61 4.70 25.87 -10.25
C ASN A 61 6.04 25.20 -9.94
N ALA A 62 6.22 23.91 -10.26
CA ALA A 62 7.50 23.23 -10.05
C ALA A 62 8.62 23.84 -10.90
N LYS A 63 8.36 24.21 -12.16
CA LYS A 63 9.34 24.93 -13.00
C LYS A 63 9.66 26.30 -12.44
N ASN A 64 8.67 27.02 -11.92
CA ASN A 64 8.87 28.33 -11.28
C ASN A 64 9.64 28.21 -9.96
N ASP A 65 9.33 27.22 -9.11
CA ASP A 65 10.03 26.95 -7.86
C ASP A 65 11.49 26.55 -8.12
N ILE A 66 11.73 25.73 -9.16
CA ILE A 66 13.07 25.38 -9.62
C ILE A 66 13.80 26.62 -10.15
N ALA A 67 13.15 27.44 -10.98
CA ALA A 67 13.74 28.65 -11.53
C ALA A 67 14.04 29.68 -10.43
N GLU A 68 13.13 29.89 -9.49
CA GLU A 68 13.28 30.77 -8.32
C GLU A 68 14.44 30.30 -7.44
N TYR A 69 14.51 29.00 -7.16
CA TYR A 69 15.65 28.39 -6.47
C TYR A 69 16.98 28.62 -7.20
N PHE A 70 16.98 28.65 -8.53
CA PHE A 70 18.17 28.93 -9.33
C PHE A 70 18.48 30.43 -9.48
N ILE A 71 17.49 31.31 -9.37
CA ILE A 71 17.64 32.79 -9.41
C ILE A 71 18.14 33.32 -8.06
N ASP A 72 17.70 32.72 -6.95
CA ASP A 72 18.12 33.09 -5.59
C ASP A 72 19.57 32.65 -5.25
N LYS A 73 20.29 32.11 -6.23
CA LYS A 73 21.72 31.73 -6.16
C LYS A 73 22.68 32.86 -5.78
N THR A 74 22.23 34.10 -5.66
CA THR A 74 23.09 35.21 -5.22
C THR A 74 23.28 35.28 -3.71
N ASN A 75 22.48 34.56 -2.90
CA ASN A 75 22.77 34.46 -1.46
C ASN A 75 22.28 33.13 -0.87
N THR A 76 23.22 32.36 -0.31
CA THR A 76 22.98 31.27 0.65
C THR A 76 22.14 30.08 0.18
N ASN A 77 22.77 29.08 -0.46
CA ASN A 77 22.67 27.67 -0.05
C ASN A 77 23.58 26.74 -0.88
N ALA A 78 24.89 26.85 -0.68
CA ALA A 78 25.86 25.88 -1.19
C ALA A 78 25.52 24.43 -0.76
N SER A 79 24.90 24.27 0.42
CA SER A 79 24.45 22.98 0.97
C SER A 79 23.40 22.29 0.10
N ASN A 80 22.40 23.01 -0.41
CA ASN A 80 21.33 22.39 -1.21
C ASN A 80 21.80 22.07 -2.64
N SER A 81 22.73 22.87 -3.18
CA SER A 81 23.36 22.56 -4.48
C SER A 81 24.16 21.25 -4.47
N PHE A 82 24.72 20.87 -3.31
CA PHE A 82 25.42 19.60 -3.15
C PHE A 82 24.48 18.39 -3.33
N TYR A 83 23.30 18.41 -2.70
CA TYR A 83 22.33 17.31 -2.80
C TYR A 83 21.71 17.22 -4.20
N ILE A 84 21.38 18.36 -4.83
CA ILE A 84 20.82 18.39 -6.19
C ILE A 84 21.84 17.91 -7.21
N ASN A 85 23.09 18.39 -7.13
CA ASN A 85 24.15 17.92 -8.02
C ASN A 85 24.50 16.45 -7.75
N GLY A 86 24.41 16.00 -6.50
CA GLY A 86 24.53 14.59 -6.13
C GLY A 86 23.50 13.73 -6.84
N ALA A 87 22.21 14.06 -6.73
CA ALA A 87 21.14 13.33 -7.38
C ALA A 87 21.25 13.34 -8.92
N ILE A 88 21.59 14.49 -9.52
CA ILE A 88 21.81 14.59 -10.97
C ILE A 88 23.00 13.74 -11.41
N SER A 89 24.09 13.71 -10.64
CA SER A 89 25.26 12.89 -10.94
C SER A 89 24.98 11.39 -10.83
N GLU A 90 24.16 11.00 -9.85
CA GLU A 90 23.75 9.62 -9.63
C GLU A 90 22.82 9.14 -10.76
N TYR A 91 21.89 10.00 -11.21
CA TYR A 91 21.05 9.70 -12.37
C TYR A 91 21.89 9.51 -13.65
N LYS A 92 22.84 10.41 -13.92
CA LYS A 92 23.74 10.28 -15.09
C LYS A 92 24.58 9.02 -15.05
N LEU A 93 25.06 8.64 -13.87
CA LEU A 93 25.81 7.39 -13.68
C LEU A 93 24.92 6.17 -13.98
N LEU A 94 23.66 6.20 -13.53
CA LEU A 94 22.70 5.14 -13.82
C LEU A 94 22.41 5.02 -15.31
N GLU A 95 22.18 6.16 -15.99
CA GLU A 95 21.97 6.22 -17.44
C GLU A 95 23.17 5.65 -18.20
N GLU A 96 24.39 6.03 -17.83
CA GLU A 96 25.62 5.47 -18.42
C GLU A 96 25.75 3.95 -18.19
N GLN A 97 25.35 3.44 -17.01
CA GLN A 97 25.36 2.02 -16.71
C GLN A 97 24.31 1.25 -17.53
N VAL A 98 23.11 1.81 -17.72
CA VAL A 98 22.06 1.24 -18.56
C VAL A 98 22.52 1.18 -20.02
N ASP A 99 23.02 2.29 -20.55
CA ASP A 99 23.56 2.35 -21.90
C ASP A 99 24.71 1.36 -22.12
N LYS A 100 25.59 1.22 -21.12
CA LYS A 100 26.67 0.24 -21.15
C LYS A 100 26.12 -1.18 -21.18
N ALA A 101 25.14 -1.50 -20.34
CA ALA A 101 24.50 -2.81 -20.31
C ALA A 101 23.81 -3.14 -21.64
N GLU A 102 23.15 -2.16 -22.27
CA GLU A 102 22.54 -2.33 -23.60
C GLU A 102 23.60 -2.58 -24.68
N ARG A 103 24.69 -1.81 -24.69
CA ARG A 103 25.80 -2.05 -25.63
C ARG A 103 26.41 -3.44 -25.43
N GLU A 104 26.64 -3.85 -24.19
CA GLU A 104 27.17 -5.19 -23.88
C GLU A 104 26.20 -6.29 -24.32
N LYS A 105 24.89 -6.09 -24.12
CA LYS A 105 23.83 -7.00 -24.58
C LYS A 105 23.93 -7.27 -26.08
N TYR A 106 24.07 -6.22 -26.90
CA TYR A 106 24.22 -6.36 -28.35
C TYR A 106 25.61 -6.86 -28.77
N GLN A 107 26.68 -6.35 -28.15
CA GLN A 107 28.07 -6.69 -28.48
C GLN A 107 28.36 -8.17 -28.27
N TYR A 108 27.85 -8.75 -27.18
CA TYR A 108 28.04 -10.16 -26.86
C TYR A 108 26.93 -11.07 -27.38
N ASN A 109 25.98 -10.52 -28.15
CA ASN A 109 24.84 -11.26 -28.69
C ASN A 109 24.13 -12.10 -27.60
N ILE A 110 23.97 -11.50 -26.41
CA ILE A 110 23.50 -12.20 -25.21
C ILE A 110 22.10 -12.78 -25.44
N GLU A 111 21.27 -12.10 -26.22
CA GLU A 111 19.93 -12.57 -26.60
C GLU A 111 19.99 -13.88 -27.37
N HIS A 112 20.85 -13.98 -28.39
CA HIS A 112 21.01 -15.21 -29.17
C HIS A 112 21.50 -16.38 -28.31
N GLU A 113 22.52 -16.16 -27.47
CA GLU A 113 23.03 -17.21 -26.57
C GLU A 113 21.97 -17.64 -25.54
N THR A 114 21.21 -16.68 -25.00
CA THR A 114 20.12 -16.95 -24.07
C THR A 114 18.99 -17.73 -24.75
N ASN A 115 18.57 -17.31 -25.96
CA ASN A 115 17.54 -17.99 -26.74
C ASN A 115 17.97 -19.42 -27.10
N ASN A 116 19.22 -19.61 -27.50
CA ASN A 116 19.76 -20.95 -27.78
C ASN A 116 19.79 -21.83 -26.53
N TRP A 117 20.22 -21.28 -25.39
CA TRP A 117 20.24 -22.01 -24.13
C TRP A 117 18.82 -22.41 -23.68
N VAL A 118 17.87 -21.47 -23.72
CA VAL A 118 16.47 -21.73 -23.36
C VAL A 118 15.85 -22.75 -24.31
N SER A 119 16.07 -22.64 -25.63
CA SER A 119 15.54 -23.59 -26.61
C SER A 119 16.04 -25.01 -26.34
N ASN A 120 17.35 -25.16 -26.12
CA ASN A 120 17.93 -26.47 -25.81
C ASN A 120 17.39 -27.04 -24.48
N TRP A 121 17.26 -26.21 -23.45
CA TRP A 121 16.68 -26.63 -22.18
C TRP A 121 15.22 -27.08 -22.32
N VAL A 122 14.42 -26.31 -23.06
CA VAL A 122 13.02 -26.62 -23.35
C VAL A 122 12.90 -27.95 -24.10
N ASP A 123 13.71 -28.16 -25.15
CA ASP A 123 13.70 -29.40 -25.93
C ASP A 123 14.07 -30.63 -25.08
N GLN A 124 15.03 -30.48 -24.16
CA GLN A 124 15.41 -31.53 -23.23
C GLN A 124 14.27 -31.87 -22.26
N LYS A 125 13.60 -30.86 -21.72
CA LYS A 125 12.52 -31.04 -20.74
C LYS A 125 11.24 -31.55 -21.35
N GLU A 126 10.90 -31.11 -22.56
CA GLU A 126 9.72 -31.58 -23.29
C GLU A 126 9.81 -33.08 -23.59
N LYS A 127 11.01 -33.60 -23.90
CA LYS A 127 11.22 -35.04 -24.08
C LYS A 127 11.02 -35.84 -22.80
N LEU A 128 11.39 -35.29 -21.65
CA LEU A 128 11.33 -35.97 -20.34
C LEU A 128 9.95 -35.89 -19.68
N LEU A 129 9.16 -34.86 -19.97
CA LEU A 129 7.95 -34.50 -19.23
C LEU A 129 6.66 -34.61 -20.07
N LYS A 130 6.63 -35.53 -21.04
CA LYS A 130 5.49 -35.68 -21.97
C LYS A 130 4.16 -35.98 -21.27
N ASP A 131 4.20 -36.69 -20.15
CA ASP A 131 2.99 -37.17 -19.46
C ASP A 131 2.51 -36.27 -18.31
N ASP A 132 3.30 -35.26 -17.90
CA ASP A 132 2.94 -34.34 -16.81
C ASP A 132 2.34 -33.03 -17.35
N GLN A 133 1.02 -32.92 -17.26
CA GLN A 133 0.26 -31.75 -17.70
C GLN A 133 0.67 -30.45 -16.98
N SER A 134 1.15 -30.52 -15.73
CA SER A 134 1.57 -29.33 -14.99
C SER A 134 2.94 -28.85 -15.45
N ALA A 135 3.85 -29.80 -15.74
CA ALA A 135 5.15 -29.51 -16.31
C ALA A 135 5.02 -28.90 -17.73
N GLN A 136 4.09 -29.40 -18.55
CA GLN A 136 3.82 -28.85 -19.89
C GLN A 136 3.34 -27.40 -19.83
N LYS A 137 2.47 -27.04 -18.87
CA LYS A 137 2.04 -25.64 -18.67
C LYS A 137 3.19 -24.71 -18.29
N LEU A 138 4.14 -25.20 -17.50
CA LEU A 138 5.31 -24.43 -17.11
C LEU A 138 6.29 -24.28 -18.28
N LEU A 139 6.47 -25.32 -19.10
CA LEU A 139 7.25 -25.24 -20.34
C LEU A 139 6.64 -24.26 -21.34
N ASP A 140 5.32 -24.28 -21.52
CA ASP A 140 4.61 -23.32 -22.37
C ASP A 140 4.78 -21.87 -21.88
N PHE A 141 4.77 -21.66 -20.56
CA PHE A 141 5.04 -20.33 -19.98
C PHE A 141 6.46 -19.86 -20.28
N VAL A 142 7.46 -20.73 -20.10
CA VAL A 142 8.86 -20.40 -20.39
C VAL A 142 9.07 -20.16 -21.89
N LYS A 143 8.50 -21.00 -22.77
CA LYS A 143 8.51 -20.79 -24.23
C LYS A 143 7.93 -19.43 -24.62
N LYS A 144 6.78 -19.06 -24.05
CA LYS A 144 6.12 -17.78 -24.33
C LYS A 144 6.87 -16.56 -23.79
N GLY A 145 7.53 -16.68 -22.64
CA GLY A 145 8.24 -15.56 -22.03
C GLY A 145 9.64 -15.32 -22.57
N MET A 146 10.29 -16.37 -23.07
CA MET A 146 11.73 -16.34 -23.36
C MET A 146 12.09 -16.67 -24.82
N LEU A 147 11.20 -17.32 -25.60
CA LEU A 147 11.49 -17.72 -26.99
C LEU A 147 10.54 -17.09 -28.00
N ALA A 148 9.52 -16.36 -27.56
CA ALA A 148 8.58 -15.72 -28.46
C ALA A 148 9.15 -14.37 -28.95
N ASP A 149 9.82 -14.40 -30.11
CA ASP A 149 10.04 -13.20 -30.93
C ASP A 149 8.73 -12.70 -31.57
N ASN A 150 7.62 -13.43 -31.37
CA ASN A 150 6.29 -13.04 -31.84
C ASN A 150 5.46 -12.55 -30.65
N LEU A 151 5.11 -11.25 -30.74
CA LEU A 151 3.96 -10.58 -30.13
C LEU A 151 3.05 -11.53 -29.36
N ILE A 152 3.13 -11.44 -28.03
CA ILE A 152 1.93 -11.66 -27.23
C ILE A 152 0.95 -10.61 -27.75
N GLU A 153 0.07 -10.97 -28.68
CA GLU A 153 -1.23 -10.32 -28.77
C GLU A 153 -1.82 -10.47 -27.37
N LEU A 154 -1.63 -9.41 -26.56
CA LEU A 154 -2.30 -9.23 -25.31
C LEU A 154 -3.77 -9.24 -25.70
N GLU A 155 -4.44 -10.40 -25.59
CA GLU A 155 -5.89 -10.45 -25.63
C GLU A 155 -6.34 -9.30 -24.72
N PRO A 156 -7.14 -8.35 -25.24
CA PRO A 156 -7.46 -7.13 -24.52
C PRO A 156 -7.97 -7.57 -23.15
N VAL A 157 -7.17 -7.24 -22.12
CA VAL A 157 -7.38 -7.68 -20.76
C VAL A 157 -8.77 -7.21 -20.40
N SER A 158 -9.75 -8.09 -20.55
CA SER A 158 -11.14 -7.70 -20.38
C SER A 158 -11.23 -7.05 -19.01
N ALA A 159 -11.91 -5.91 -18.89
CA ALA A 159 -11.98 -5.13 -17.64
C ALA A 159 -12.45 -5.94 -16.40
N ARG A 160 -12.88 -7.19 -16.62
CA ARG A 160 -13.19 -8.21 -15.62
C ARG A 160 -11.96 -8.86 -14.94
N SER A 161 -10.80 -8.93 -15.59
CA SER A 161 -9.57 -9.55 -15.02
C SER A 161 -8.67 -8.56 -14.26
N ILE A 162 -8.70 -7.27 -14.61
CA ILE A 162 -7.98 -6.21 -13.88
C ILE A 162 -8.44 -6.14 -12.42
N LYS A 163 -9.76 -6.25 -12.19
CA LYS A 163 -10.30 -6.29 -10.82
C LYS A 163 -9.75 -7.49 -10.02
N LYS A 164 -9.62 -8.67 -10.65
CA LYS A 164 -9.05 -9.86 -10.00
C LYS A 164 -7.56 -9.71 -9.71
N LEU A 165 -6.79 -9.05 -10.58
CA LEU A 165 -5.38 -8.75 -10.34
C LEU A 165 -5.20 -7.74 -9.21
N LEU A 166 -6.01 -6.67 -9.17
CA LEU A 166 -6.01 -5.71 -8.07
C LEU A 166 -6.33 -6.37 -6.73
N TYR A 167 -7.31 -7.28 -6.66
CA TYR A 167 -7.59 -8.04 -5.44
C TYR A 167 -6.42 -8.93 -4.99
N ARG A 168 -5.66 -9.52 -5.94
CA ARG A 168 -4.46 -10.32 -5.62
C ARG A 168 -3.31 -9.45 -5.09
N ILE A 169 -3.08 -8.30 -5.72
CA ILE A 169 -2.03 -7.36 -5.29
C ILE A 169 -2.37 -6.81 -3.89
N VAL A 170 -3.63 -6.42 -3.67
CA VAL A 170 -4.10 -5.93 -2.36
C VAL A 170 -4.00 -7.02 -1.29
N SER A 171 -4.29 -8.29 -1.59
CA SER A 171 -4.17 -9.36 -0.59
C SER A 171 -2.70 -9.62 -0.21
N VAL A 172 -1.78 -9.58 -1.17
CA VAL A 172 -0.34 -9.75 -0.90
C VAL A 172 0.20 -8.59 -0.07
N ALA A 173 -0.18 -7.34 -0.41
CA ALA A 173 0.19 -6.17 0.36
C ALA A 173 -0.35 -6.22 1.80
N ALA A 174 -1.60 -6.66 1.99
CA ALA A 174 -2.19 -6.80 3.33
C ALA A 174 -1.44 -7.83 4.18
N VAL A 175 -1.07 -8.99 3.61
CA VAL A 175 -0.29 -10.01 4.33
C VAL A 175 1.09 -9.49 4.70
N LEU A 176 1.77 -8.75 3.82
CA LEU A 176 3.06 -8.14 4.12
C LEU A 176 2.96 -7.10 5.24
N VAL A 177 1.93 -6.24 5.22
CA VAL A 177 1.71 -5.25 6.28
C VAL A 177 1.43 -5.94 7.62
N ILE A 178 0.58 -6.97 7.64
CA ILE A 178 0.30 -7.74 8.87
C ILE A 178 1.57 -8.43 9.38
N SER A 179 2.34 -9.06 8.49
CA SER A 179 3.59 -9.74 8.84
C SER A 179 4.62 -8.77 9.40
N LEU A 180 4.80 -7.60 8.77
CA LEU A 180 5.70 -6.55 9.24
C LEU A 180 5.25 -5.99 10.60
N SER A 181 3.93 -5.78 10.77
CA SER A 181 3.37 -5.28 12.02
C SER A 181 3.59 -6.27 13.17
N LEU A 182 3.35 -7.56 12.92
CA LEU A 182 3.62 -8.61 13.90
C LEU A 182 5.11 -8.70 14.20
N TRP A 183 5.98 -8.60 13.19
CA TRP A 183 7.42 -8.62 13.40
C TRP A 183 7.89 -7.45 14.27
N VAL A 184 7.39 -6.24 14.07
CA VAL A 184 7.70 -5.08 14.92
C VAL A 184 7.20 -5.30 16.36
N LEU A 185 5.97 -5.81 16.53
CA LEU A 185 5.40 -6.08 17.85
C LEU A 185 6.13 -7.18 18.63
N PHE A 186 6.65 -8.20 17.95
CA PHE A 186 7.32 -9.33 18.59
C PHE A 186 8.85 -9.25 18.61
N SER A 187 9.47 -8.32 17.87
CA SER A 187 10.92 -8.12 17.88
C SER A 187 11.42 -7.34 19.09
N SER A 188 10.54 -6.60 19.75
CA SER A 188 10.81 -5.98 21.04
C SER A 188 10.75 -7.05 22.13
N LYS A 189 11.83 -7.80 22.33
CA LYS A 189 11.97 -8.62 23.55
C LYS A 189 11.99 -7.65 24.74
N PRO A 190 11.01 -7.70 25.65
CA PRO A 190 11.04 -6.82 26.80
C PRO A 190 12.24 -7.20 27.66
N THR A 191 13.13 -6.24 27.89
CA THR A 191 14.22 -6.40 28.85
C THR A 191 13.64 -6.63 30.24
N THR A 192 14.29 -7.46 31.03
CA THR A 192 13.87 -7.77 32.41
C THR A 192 13.69 -6.50 33.25
N GLU A 193 14.51 -5.47 33.04
CA GLU A 193 14.34 -4.17 33.71
C GLU A 193 13.10 -3.41 33.23
N GLY A 194 12.78 -3.44 31.93
CA GLY A 194 11.60 -2.78 31.37
C GLY A 194 10.30 -3.40 31.87
N LEU A 195 10.27 -4.74 31.97
CA LEU A 195 9.13 -5.48 32.50
C LEU A 195 8.93 -5.20 33.99
N PHE A 196 10.02 -5.06 34.76
CA PHE A 196 9.92 -4.69 36.16
C PHE A 196 9.40 -3.26 36.34
N ALA A 197 9.90 -2.30 35.55
CA ALA A 197 9.48 -0.89 35.65
C ALA A 197 8.00 -0.67 35.28
N GLU A 198 7.47 -1.45 34.33
CA GLU A 198 6.10 -1.27 33.85
C GLU A 198 5.06 -1.96 34.74
N TYR A 199 5.37 -3.12 35.31
CA TYR A 199 4.40 -3.89 36.10
C TYR A 199 4.60 -3.78 37.62
N TYR A 200 5.77 -3.33 38.07
CA TYR A 200 6.03 -3.11 39.49
C TYR A 200 5.78 -1.64 39.85
N HIS A 201 4.51 -1.29 40.05
CA HIS A 201 4.18 -0.09 40.81
C HIS A 201 4.35 -0.42 42.30
N PRO A 202 5.28 0.24 43.02
CA PRO A 202 5.38 0.03 44.45
C PRO A 202 4.01 0.35 45.05
N TYR A 203 3.43 -0.62 45.74
CA TYR A 203 2.18 -0.43 46.45
C TYR A 203 2.38 0.78 47.36
N GLN A 204 1.68 1.88 47.05
CA GLN A 204 1.52 2.95 48.01
C GLN A 204 0.67 2.35 49.11
N ILE A 205 1.34 1.84 50.15
CA ILE A 205 0.70 1.49 51.40
C ILE A 205 0.22 2.82 51.94
N ILE A 206 -1.02 3.17 51.60
CA ILE A 206 -1.72 4.27 52.24
C ILE A 206 -1.91 3.79 53.67
N ASP A 207 -1.08 4.33 54.55
CA ASP A 207 -1.18 4.12 55.99
C ASP A 207 -2.64 4.34 56.42
N GLY A 208 -3.29 3.27 56.90
CA GLY A 208 -4.36 3.40 57.88
C GLY A 208 -5.81 3.49 57.42
N GLN A 209 -6.26 2.86 56.33
CA GLN A 209 -7.71 2.67 56.10
C GLN A 209 -8.10 1.27 55.61
N THR A 210 -8.00 0.30 56.51
CA THR A 210 -8.82 -0.93 56.43
C THR A 210 -10.10 -0.69 57.24
N ARG A 211 -11.27 -0.93 56.61
CA ARG A 211 -12.65 -0.88 57.16
C ARG A 211 -13.45 0.44 57.00
N SER A 212 -13.61 0.96 55.78
CA SER A 212 -14.74 1.86 55.43
C SER A 212 -14.99 2.03 53.91
N VAL A 213 -14.40 1.20 53.04
CA VAL A 213 -14.36 1.49 51.60
C VAL A 213 -15.74 1.37 50.92
N GLY A 214 -16.67 0.58 51.46
CA GLY A 214 -18.02 0.41 50.89
C GLY A 214 -18.90 1.65 50.95
N GLU A 215 -18.87 2.43 52.04
CA GLU A 215 -19.71 3.63 52.19
C GLU A 215 -19.24 4.80 51.32
N ASN A 216 -17.95 4.83 50.96
CA ASN A 216 -17.39 5.94 50.18
C ASN A 216 -17.72 5.82 48.69
N VAL A 217 -17.81 4.61 48.13
CA VAL A 217 -18.09 4.40 46.69
C VAL A 217 -19.50 4.86 46.32
N ASP A 218 -20.50 4.52 47.15
CA ASP A 218 -21.88 4.93 46.91
C ASP A 218 -22.07 6.45 47.03
N GLN A 219 -21.36 7.08 47.97
CA GLN A 219 -21.39 8.52 48.13
C GLN A 219 -20.70 9.22 46.96
N LEU A 220 -19.55 8.72 46.53
CA LEU A 220 -18.78 9.25 45.40
C LEU A 220 -19.55 9.09 44.07
N PHE A 221 -20.34 8.01 43.92
CA PHE A 221 -21.28 7.86 42.79
C PHE A 221 -22.43 8.87 42.87
N LYS A 222 -23.04 9.08 44.04
CA LYS A 222 -24.11 10.07 44.22
C LYS A 222 -23.61 11.48 43.90
N ASP A 223 -22.41 11.82 44.34
CA ASP A 223 -21.79 13.12 44.10
C ASP A 223 -21.44 13.30 42.61
N ALA A 224 -20.89 12.27 41.96
CA ALA A 224 -20.62 12.29 40.51
C ALA A 224 -21.89 12.52 39.67
N VAL A 225 -23.01 11.88 40.04
CA VAL A 225 -24.33 12.07 39.41
C VAL A 225 -24.90 13.46 39.72
N LYS A 226 -24.67 13.99 40.92
CA LYS A 226 -25.11 15.34 41.30
C LYS A 226 -24.39 16.41 40.46
N SER A 227 -23.07 16.34 40.33
CA SER A 227 -22.30 17.24 39.45
C SER A 227 -22.73 17.11 37.99
N TYR A 228 -23.02 15.89 37.53
CA TYR A 228 -23.57 15.64 36.18
C TYR A 228 -24.90 16.39 35.96
N LYS A 229 -25.84 16.26 36.91
CA LYS A 229 -27.15 16.92 36.85
C LYS A 229 -27.02 18.45 36.90
N ASN A 230 -26.02 18.96 37.62
CA ASN A 230 -25.71 20.38 37.70
C ASN A 230 -24.99 20.91 36.45
N LYS A 231 -24.75 20.07 35.44
CA LYS A 231 -24.00 20.38 34.21
C LYS A 231 -22.52 20.70 34.46
N ASP A 232 -21.98 20.37 35.64
CA ASP A 232 -20.54 20.38 35.88
C ASP A 232 -19.93 19.07 35.39
N PHE A 233 -19.73 19.03 34.08
CA PHE A 233 -19.26 17.87 33.35
C PHE A 233 -17.79 17.53 33.63
N ASN A 234 -16.97 18.52 34.00
CA ASN A 234 -15.57 18.30 34.31
C ASN A 234 -15.43 17.62 35.67
N GLU A 235 -16.09 18.16 36.69
CA GLU A 235 -16.08 17.57 38.03
C GLU A 235 -16.71 16.17 38.01
N SER A 236 -17.82 16.02 37.30
CA SER A 236 -18.48 14.72 37.12
C SER A 236 -17.58 13.69 36.43
N SER A 237 -16.86 14.07 35.36
CA SER A 237 -15.94 13.16 34.66
C SER A 237 -14.76 12.74 35.54
N ILE A 238 -14.25 13.63 36.38
CA ILE A 238 -13.17 13.31 37.32
C ILE A 238 -13.67 12.33 38.39
N ALA A 239 -14.86 12.58 38.94
CA ALA A 239 -15.46 11.71 39.95
C ALA A 239 -15.78 10.31 39.40
N PHE A 240 -16.34 10.20 38.18
CA PHE A 240 -16.54 8.90 37.54
C PHE A 240 -15.23 8.22 37.15
N GLY A 241 -14.16 8.97 36.82
CA GLY A 241 -12.83 8.41 36.58
C GLY A 241 -12.28 7.69 37.81
N LYS A 242 -12.42 8.31 38.98
CA LYS A 242 -12.04 7.69 40.27
C LYS A 242 -12.85 6.43 40.56
N LEU A 243 -14.12 6.36 40.14
CA LEU A 243 -14.94 5.16 40.30
C LEU A 243 -14.52 4.02 39.34
N LEU A 244 -14.06 4.35 38.13
CA LEU A 244 -13.51 3.36 37.20
C LEU A 244 -12.16 2.80 37.65
N GLU A 245 -11.36 3.58 38.38
CA GLU A 245 -10.13 3.07 38.99
C GLU A 245 -10.44 1.99 40.04
N ILE A 246 -11.61 2.06 40.69
CA ILE A 246 -12.09 1.08 41.67
C ILE A 246 -12.76 -0.12 40.97
N ASP A 247 -13.64 0.13 39.99
CA ASP A 247 -14.30 -0.91 39.19
C ASP A 247 -14.27 -0.55 37.69
N ASN A 248 -13.21 -1.01 37.02
CA ASN A 248 -12.97 -0.75 35.60
C ASN A 248 -13.93 -1.54 34.67
N SER A 249 -14.76 -2.44 35.22
CA SER A 249 -15.71 -3.24 34.43
C SER A 249 -17.09 -2.57 34.31
N SER A 250 -17.33 -1.48 35.04
CA SER A 250 -18.63 -0.81 35.09
C SER A 250 -18.93 -0.01 33.82
N VAL A 251 -19.63 -0.65 32.88
CA VAL A 251 -20.15 -0.04 31.64
C VAL A 251 -20.92 1.26 31.93
N LYS A 252 -21.64 1.30 33.05
CA LYS A 252 -22.42 2.46 33.49
C LYS A 252 -21.54 3.68 33.76
N MET A 253 -20.39 3.51 34.41
CA MET A 253 -19.47 4.61 34.72
C MET A 253 -18.75 5.12 33.47
N SER A 254 -18.33 4.20 32.59
CA SER A 254 -17.75 4.54 31.29
C SER A 254 -18.70 5.36 30.41
N PHE A 255 -19.99 5.05 30.45
CA PHE A 255 -21.01 5.81 29.74
C PHE A 255 -21.12 7.27 30.23
N TYR A 256 -21.09 7.50 31.55
CA TYR A 256 -21.17 8.84 32.13
C TYR A 256 -19.90 9.70 31.93
N ILE A 257 -18.74 9.11 31.64
CA ILE A 257 -17.52 9.86 31.29
C ILE A 257 -17.53 10.31 29.83
N VAL A 258 -18.03 9.45 28.94
CA VAL A 258 -17.99 9.69 27.49
C VAL A 258 -19.01 10.75 27.07
N LEU A 259 -20.22 10.71 27.62
CA LEU A 259 -21.28 11.66 27.30
C LEU A 259 -20.90 13.14 27.48
N PRO A 260 -20.37 13.59 28.64
CA PRO A 260 -20.00 14.99 28.85
C PRO A 260 -18.85 15.44 27.96
N LYS A 261 -17.82 14.59 27.81
CA LYS A 261 -16.65 14.87 26.95
C LYS A 261 -17.04 14.99 25.47
N SER A 262 -18.12 14.33 25.05
CA SER A 262 -18.68 14.41 23.69
C SER A 262 -19.38 15.73 23.34
N SER A 263 -19.70 16.55 24.35
CA SER A 263 -20.34 17.87 24.15
C SER A 263 -19.37 18.91 23.56
N TYR A 264 -18.05 18.65 23.59
CA TYR A 264 -17.03 19.50 23.00
C TYR A 264 -16.73 19.12 21.53
N LYS A 265 -17.45 19.77 20.61
CA LYS A 265 -17.11 20.15 19.22
C LYS A 265 -16.37 19.21 18.23
N THR A 266 -16.17 17.91 18.47
CA THR A 266 -15.52 17.03 17.46
C THR A 266 -16.33 15.80 17.08
N THR A 267 -17.15 15.95 16.03
CA THR A 267 -18.11 14.96 15.51
C THR A 267 -17.49 13.65 15.00
N LYS A 268 -16.20 13.66 14.62
CA LYS A 268 -15.53 12.50 14.02
C LYS A 268 -15.07 11.46 15.05
N LYS A 269 -14.66 11.91 16.24
CA LYS A 269 -14.33 11.02 17.39
C LYS A 269 -15.59 10.47 18.05
N ARG A 270 -16.76 11.12 17.88
CA ARG A 270 -18.06 10.65 18.38
C ARG A 270 -18.44 9.30 17.81
N PHE A 271 -18.31 9.13 16.48
CA PHE A 271 -18.66 7.87 15.84
C PHE A 271 -17.76 6.73 16.29
N GLN A 272 -16.44 6.93 16.35
CA GLN A 272 -15.52 5.85 16.73
C GLN A 272 -15.76 5.32 18.15
N VAL A 273 -15.99 6.21 19.13
CA VAL A 273 -16.21 5.78 20.52
C VAL A 273 -17.60 5.15 20.70
N LEU A 274 -18.62 5.66 20.01
CA LEU A 274 -19.96 5.05 20.05
C LEU A 274 -19.97 3.67 19.38
N THR A 275 -19.23 3.49 18.29
CA THR A 275 -19.08 2.19 17.61
C THR A 275 -18.33 1.19 18.50
N ILE A 276 -17.31 1.63 19.25
CA ILE A 276 -16.61 0.76 20.21
C ILE A 276 -17.57 0.36 21.35
N LEU A 277 -18.35 1.28 21.90
CA LEU A 277 -19.34 0.97 22.94
C LEU A 277 -20.48 0.05 22.46
N LEU A 278 -20.96 0.25 21.22
CA LEU A 278 -21.95 -0.64 20.59
C LEU A 278 -21.37 -2.03 20.34
N SER A 279 -20.13 -2.12 19.85
CA SER A 279 -19.47 -3.42 19.65
C SER A 279 -19.22 -4.16 20.97
N LEU A 280 -18.86 -3.45 22.06
CA LEU A 280 -18.67 -4.06 23.38
C LEU A 280 -19.98 -4.54 24.00
N THR A 281 -21.08 -3.82 23.78
CA THR A 281 -22.41 -4.22 24.25
C THR A 281 -22.98 -5.39 23.43
N GLU A 282 -22.76 -5.44 22.12
CA GLU A 282 -23.10 -6.61 21.29
C GLU A 282 -22.28 -7.85 21.69
N ILE A 283 -20.98 -7.70 21.94
CA ILE A 283 -20.12 -8.81 22.39
C ILE A 283 -20.56 -9.32 23.77
N LEU A 284 -20.94 -8.43 24.70
CA LEU A 284 -21.45 -8.82 26.01
C LEU A 284 -22.83 -9.50 25.93
N LEU A 285 -23.72 -9.03 25.06
CA LEU A 285 -25.03 -9.66 24.80
C LEU A 285 -24.88 -11.05 24.15
N LEU A 286 -23.94 -11.20 23.21
CA LEU A 286 -23.63 -12.49 22.58
C LEU A 286 -23.03 -13.49 23.58
N LYS A 287 -22.23 -13.02 24.54
CA LYS A 287 -21.66 -13.84 25.61
C LYS A 287 -22.72 -14.28 26.63
N GLN A 288 -23.71 -13.44 26.91
CA GLN A 288 -24.81 -13.76 27.84
C GLN A 288 -25.83 -14.74 27.23
N ASN A 289 -25.98 -14.73 25.90
CA ASN A 289 -26.94 -15.59 25.18
C ASN A 289 -26.38 -16.95 24.72
N GLY A 290 -25.10 -17.26 24.99
CA GLY A 290 -24.53 -18.59 24.71
C GLY A 290 -24.46 -19.00 23.23
N ILE A 291 -24.56 -18.06 22.29
CA ILE A 291 -24.52 -18.34 20.84
C ILE A 291 -23.10 -18.13 20.33
N PHE A 292 -22.23 -19.10 20.58
CA PHE A 292 -21.00 -19.29 19.80
C PHE A 292 -21.02 -20.71 19.21
N GLN A 293 -21.75 -20.89 18.11
CA GLN A 293 -21.42 -21.93 17.15
C GLN A 293 -20.93 -21.28 15.86
N CYS A 294 -19.60 -21.31 15.71
CA CYS A 294 -18.85 -21.58 14.48
C CYS A 294 -19.61 -21.37 13.16
N VAL A 295 -19.43 -20.21 12.51
CA VAL A 295 -19.62 -20.07 11.07
C VAL A 295 -18.42 -19.34 10.48
N ILE A 296 -17.31 -20.07 10.35
CA ILE A 296 -16.34 -19.79 9.28
C ILE A 296 -16.62 -20.84 8.19
N SER A 297 -17.63 -20.56 7.37
CA SER A 297 -17.91 -21.32 6.16
C SER A 297 -17.36 -20.55 4.95
N LYS A 298 -16.47 -21.20 4.21
CA LYS A 298 -15.81 -20.70 2.99
C LYS A 298 -16.84 -20.27 1.94
N PRO A 299 -16.58 -19.19 1.17
CA PRO A 299 -17.46 -18.77 0.09
C PRO A 299 -17.22 -19.67 -1.13
N GLY A 300 -18.18 -20.51 -1.47
CA GLY A 300 -18.24 -21.13 -2.79
C GLY A 300 -18.51 -22.62 -2.82
N MET A 301 -19.69 -23.04 -2.35
CA MET A 301 -20.44 -24.18 -2.90
C MET A 301 -21.86 -24.18 -2.30
N LEU A 302 -22.78 -23.47 -2.94
CA LEU A 302 -24.22 -23.66 -2.71
C LEU A 302 -24.72 -24.71 -3.71
N LYS A 303 -24.72 -25.98 -3.31
CA LYS A 303 -25.62 -26.97 -3.91
C LYS A 303 -26.98 -26.83 -3.23
N LYS A 304 -28.03 -26.69 -4.05
CA LYS A 304 -29.43 -26.73 -3.61
C LYS A 304 -29.70 -28.02 -2.85
N GLN A 305 -29.98 -27.92 -1.55
CA GLN A 305 -30.71 -28.95 -0.82
C GLN A 305 -32.16 -28.47 -0.67
N LYS A 306 -33.09 -29.22 -1.27
CA LYS A 306 -34.51 -29.13 -0.99
C LYS A 306 -34.75 -29.74 0.38
N PHE A 307 -35.33 -28.98 1.30
CA PHE A 307 -35.97 -29.55 2.48
C PHE A 307 -37.35 -30.07 2.07
N TYR A 308 -37.60 -31.36 2.30
CA TYR A 308 -38.96 -31.85 2.53
C TYR A 308 -39.20 -31.78 4.03
N LEU A 309 -40.42 -31.37 4.38
CA LEU A 309 -40.97 -31.18 5.73
C LEU A 309 -40.65 -32.34 6.69
#